data_AF-A0A0N1GXZ7-F1
#
_entry.id   AF-A0A0N1GXZ7-F1
#
_cell.length_a   1.000
_cell.length_b   1.000
_cell.length_c   1.000
_cell.angle_alpha   90.00
_cell.angle_beta   90.00
_cell.angle_gamma   90.00
#
_symmetry.space_group_name_H-M   'P 1'
#
loop_
_entity.id
_entity.type
_entity.pdbx_description
1 polymer ?
#
loop_
_entity_poly.entity_id
_entity_poly.type
_entity_poly.pdbx_seq_one_letter_code
_entity_poly.pdbx_strand_id
1 'polypeptide(L)'
;MTTEQTPGPSPFSNPKDALSLARKAPSVLSKTSSIATTFPLTLLSAPESPELWMEVASLFYACLRTGDDKSAHLCLEKLTQRFGEDNDRVMGMRGLYQEAVAQNEDELRKILAEYNKILVESPVNIPIMKRRIALVKSLGREGEAINALTDF
;
A
#
# COMPACT_ATOMS: atom_id res chain seq x y z
N MET A 1 -26.58 -22.18 11.12
CA MET A 1 -26.62 -21.41 9.86
C MET A 1 -25.73 -20.20 10.04
N THR A 2 -24.46 -20.34 9.68
CA THR A 2 -23.46 -19.27 9.68
C THR A 2 -23.70 -18.43 8.44
N THR A 3 -24.08 -17.17 8.62
CA THR A 3 -24.22 -16.20 7.54
C THR A 3 -22.83 -15.92 6.96
N GLU A 4 -22.58 -16.37 5.73
CA GLU A 4 -21.44 -15.91 4.93
C GLU A 4 -21.59 -14.41 4.72
N GLN A 5 -20.76 -13.64 5.42
CA GLN A 5 -20.64 -12.22 5.23
C GLN A 5 -19.81 -12.01 3.97
N THR A 6 -20.49 -11.82 2.84
CA THR A 6 -19.85 -11.47 1.57
C THR A 6 -19.05 -10.19 1.79
N PRO A 7 -17.75 -10.15 1.44
CA PRO A 7 -16.97 -8.93 1.55
C PRO A 7 -17.63 -7.87 0.65
N GLY A 8 -18.04 -6.76 1.25
CA GLY A 8 -18.63 -5.63 0.54
C GLY A 8 -17.71 -5.15 -0.59
N PRO A 9 -18.26 -4.45 -1.60
CA PRO A 9 -17.48 -3.95 -2.72
C PRO A 9 -16.29 -3.13 -2.20
N SER A 10 -15.11 -3.37 -2.77
CA SER A 10 -13.91 -2.62 -2.42
C SER A 10 -14.20 -1.12 -2.47
N PRO A 11 -13.82 -0.31 -1.45
CA PRO A 11 -14.10 1.12 -1.42
C PRO A 11 -13.45 1.89 -2.59
N PHE A 12 -12.63 1.22 -3.40
CA PHE A 12 -11.97 1.75 -4.58
C PHE A 12 -12.66 1.38 -5.91
N SER A 13 -13.80 0.70 -5.87
CA SER A 13 -14.48 0.23 -7.09
C SER A 13 -15.02 1.39 -7.94
N ASN A 14 -15.41 2.49 -7.30
CA ASN A 14 -15.90 3.71 -7.95
C ASN A 14 -14.86 4.85 -7.85
N PRO A 15 -14.45 5.47 -8.98
CA PRO A 15 -13.51 6.59 -8.97
C PRO A 15 -13.94 7.79 -8.10
N LYS A 16 -15.25 8.04 -7.97
CA LYS A 16 -15.78 9.14 -7.13
C LYS A 16 -15.54 8.90 -5.64
N ASP A 17 -15.62 7.66 -5.21
CA ASP A 17 -15.43 7.28 -3.81
C ASP A 17 -13.95 7.37 -3.43
N ALA A 18 -13.07 6.90 -4.32
CA ALA A 18 -11.63 7.07 -4.19
C ALA A 18 -11.22 8.55 -4.11
N LEU A 19 -11.78 9.41 -4.99
CA LEU A 19 -11.51 10.85 -4.95
C LEU A 19 -12.01 11.51 -3.66
N SER A 20 -13.20 11.12 -3.19
CA SER A 20 -13.76 11.64 -1.94
C SER A 20 -12.91 11.27 -0.73
N LEU A 21 -12.32 10.08 -0.74
CA LEU A 21 -11.38 9.65 0.29
C LEU A 21 -10.03 10.39 0.18
N ALA A 22 -9.45 10.48 -1.02
CA ALA A 22 -8.18 11.18 -1.26
C ALA A 22 -8.24 12.65 -0.82
N ARG A 23 -9.37 13.34 -1.03
CA ARG A 23 -9.59 14.73 -0.56
C ARG A 23 -9.48 14.90 0.95
N LYS A 24 -9.68 13.83 1.74
CA LYS A 24 -9.54 13.88 3.20
C LYS A 24 -8.08 13.76 3.65
N ALA A 25 -7.13 13.52 2.74
CA ALA A 25 -5.73 13.30 3.08
C ALA A 25 -5.13 14.36 4.02
N PRO A 26 -5.30 15.67 3.77
CA PRO A 26 -4.73 16.68 4.66
C PRO A 26 -5.24 16.59 6.11
N SER A 27 -6.51 16.21 6.32
CA SER A 27 -7.11 16.10 7.64
C SER A 27 -6.65 14.84 8.39
N VAL A 28 -6.50 13.72 7.70
CA VAL A 28 -6.03 12.45 8.30
C VAL A 28 -4.53 12.51 8.60
N LEU A 29 -3.75 13.08 7.67
CA LEU A 29 -2.29 13.22 7.82
C LEU A 29 -1.91 14.22 8.92
N SER A 30 -2.71 15.27 9.15
CA SER A 30 -2.46 16.22 10.24
C SER A 30 -2.72 15.62 11.63
N LYS A 31 -3.77 14.80 11.79
CA LYS A 31 -4.07 14.07 13.05
C LYS A 31 -2.95 13.12 13.48
N THR A 32 -2.23 12.57 12.50
CA THR A 32 -1.13 11.63 12.71
C THR A 32 0.23 12.33 12.80
N SER A 33 0.29 13.66 12.67
CA SER A 33 1.54 14.44 12.68
C SER A 33 1.99 14.86 14.08
N SER A 34 1.20 14.60 15.12
CA SER A 34 1.53 14.97 16.50
C SER A 34 2.62 14.10 17.16
N ILE A 35 3.27 13.19 16.44
CA ILE A 35 4.19 12.20 17.03
C ILE A 35 5.68 12.58 16.91
N ALA A 36 6.05 13.63 16.19
CA ALA A 36 7.46 14.04 16.15
C ALA A 36 7.63 15.56 16.02
N THR A 37 7.90 16.23 17.15
CA THR A 37 9.12 17.04 17.39
C THR A 37 9.00 17.75 18.74
N THR A 38 9.89 17.38 19.68
CA THR A 38 10.35 18.14 20.86
C THR A 38 9.33 18.59 21.93
N PHE A 39 9.63 18.22 23.19
CA PHE A 39 9.06 18.62 24.50
C PHE A 39 8.07 17.64 25.18
N PRO A 40 8.17 17.45 26.52
CA PRO A 40 7.50 16.37 27.23
C PRO A 40 6.08 16.79 27.66
N LEU A 41 5.08 16.41 26.88
CA LEU A 41 3.66 16.49 27.26
C LEU A 41 2.88 15.26 26.73
N THR A 42 3.39 14.06 26.96
CA THR A 42 2.68 12.82 26.60
C THR A 42 1.69 12.41 27.70
N LEU A 43 0.59 13.17 27.82
CA LEU A 43 -0.62 12.73 28.54
C LEU A 43 -1.90 12.82 27.67
N LEU A 44 -1.76 13.12 26.37
CA LEU A 44 -2.86 13.08 25.41
C LEU A 44 -2.43 12.39 24.10
N SER A 45 -1.75 11.24 24.18
CA SER A 45 -1.77 10.31 23.06
C SER A 45 -3.17 9.76 22.96
N ALA A 46 -3.95 10.24 21.99
CA ALA A 46 -5.16 9.53 21.59
C ALA A 46 -4.78 8.07 21.33
N PRO A 47 -5.52 7.07 21.86
CA PRO A 47 -5.18 5.68 21.65
C PRO A 47 -5.09 5.42 20.15
N GLU A 48 -3.92 5.01 19.67
CA GLU A 48 -3.75 4.58 18.29
C GLU A 48 -4.65 3.38 18.06
N SER A 49 -5.79 3.62 17.41
CA SER A 49 -6.77 2.58 17.18
C SER A 49 -6.44 1.82 15.88
N PRO A 50 -6.74 0.51 15.78
CA PRO A 50 -6.58 -0.23 14.53
C PRO A 50 -7.31 0.44 13.35
N GLU A 51 -8.42 1.12 13.62
CA GLU A 51 -9.22 1.85 12.63
C GLU A 51 -8.45 3.01 12.00
N LEU A 52 -7.63 3.73 12.77
CA LEU A 52 -6.78 4.81 12.23
C LEU A 52 -5.83 4.28 11.17
N TRP A 53 -5.15 3.16 11.44
CA TRP A 53 -4.19 2.58 10.50
C TRP A 53 -4.87 1.95 9.27
N MET A 54 -6.09 1.42 9.43
CA MET A 54 -6.92 1.02 8.30
C MET A 54 -7.32 2.23 7.43
N GLU A 55 -7.63 3.38 8.03
CA GLU A 55 -7.94 4.62 7.31
C GLU A 55 -6.72 5.14 6.55
N VAL A 56 -5.54 5.17 7.18
CA VAL A 56 -4.27 5.58 6.52
C VAL A 56 -3.93 4.64 5.36
N ALA A 57 -4.08 3.33 5.54
CA ALA A 57 -3.86 2.37 4.45
C ALA A 57 -4.88 2.54 3.32
N SER A 58 -6.15 2.82 3.63
CA SER A 58 -7.17 3.06 2.61
C SER A 58 -6.90 4.37 1.85
N LEU A 59 -6.45 5.40 2.56
CA LEU A 59 -6.06 6.67 1.99
C LEU A 59 -4.88 6.54 1.04
N PHE A 60 -3.86 5.75 1.39
CA PHE A 60 -2.74 5.43 0.51
C PHE A 60 -3.20 4.94 -0.87
N TYR A 61 -4.09 3.94 -0.90
CA TYR A 61 -4.60 3.40 -2.17
C TYR A 61 -5.45 4.41 -2.94
N ALA A 62 -6.26 5.21 -2.23
CA ALA A 62 -7.05 6.26 -2.85
C ALA A 62 -6.17 7.33 -3.52
N CYS A 63 -5.12 7.79 -2.83
CA CYS A 63 -4.18 8.79 -3.34
C CYS A 63 -3.48 8.29 -4.60
N LEU A 64 -2.98 7.06 -4.62
CA LEU A 64 -2.37 6.46 -5.81
C LEU A 64 -3.37 6.39 -6.99
N ARG A 65 -4.62 5.99 -6.72
CA ARG A 65 -5.65 5.90 -7.77
C ARG A 65 -6.00 7.27 -8.37
N THR A 66 -5.79 8.35 -7.62
CA THR A 66 -6.04 9.73 -8.06
C THR A 66 -4.79 10.47 -8.54
N GLY A 67 -3.61 9.83 -8.52
CA GLY A 67 -2.34 10.46 -8.88
C GLY A 67 -1.81 11.47 -7.87
N ASP A 68 -2.27 11.42 -6.62
CA ASP A 68 -1.70 12.21 -5.51
C ASP A 68 -0.55 11.44 -4.85
N ASP A 69 0.55 11.32 -5.59
CA ASP A 69 1.70 10.52 -5.16
C ASP A 69 2.36 11.09 -3.90
N LYS A 70 2.24 12.40 -3.66
CA LYS A 70 2.78 13.05 -2.46
C LYS A 70 2.05 12.59 -1.21
N SER A 71 0.72 12.63 -1.21
CA SER A 71 -0.07 12.14 -0.08
C SER A 71 0.06 10.63 0.10
N ALA A 72 0.19 9.87 -0.99
CA ALA A 72 0.46 8.43 -0.93
C ALA A 72 1.82 8.15 -0.23
N HIS A 73 2.87 8.90 -0.57
CA HIS A 73 4.17 8.77 0.07
C HIS A 73 4.08 9.02 1.60
N LEU A 74 3.42 10.09 2.01
CA LEU A 74 3.23 10.42 3.43
C LEU A 74 2.46 9.32 4.19
N CYS A 75 1.44 8.73 3.56
CA CYS A 75 0.73 7.58 4.15
C CYS A 75 1.67 6.38 4.32
N LEU A 76 2.48 6.08 3.31
CA LEU A 76 3.45 4.99 3.35
C LEU A 76 4.53 5.21 4.42
N GLU A 77 5.05 6.42 4.58
CA GLU A 77 6.01 6.76 5.63
C GLU A 77 5.42 6.48 7.02
N LYS A 78 4.18 6.93 7.28
CA LYS A 78 3.51 6.69 8.57
C LYS A 78 3.29 5.21 8.84
N LEU A 79 2.86 4.45 7.82
CA LEU A 79 2.68 3.00 7.95
C LEU A 79 4.02 2.29 8.20
N THR A 80 5.09 2.74 7.53
CA THR A 80 6.45 2.22 7.74
C THR A 80 6.92 2.50 9.16
N GLN A 81 6.77 3.73 9.65
CA GLN A 81 7.14 4.12 11.01
C GLN A 81 6.41 3.27 12.06
N ARG A 82 5.15 2.91 11.80
CA ARG A 82 4.32 2.17 12.75
C ARG A 82 4.55 0.66 12.76
N PHE A 83 4.72 0.06 11.58
CA PHE A 83 4.75 -1.39 11.42
C PHE A 83 6.14 -1.96 11.10
N GLY A 84 7.09 -1.08 10.79
CA GLY A 84 8.42 -1.47 10.31
C GLY A 84 8.47 -1.62 8.79
N GLU A 85 9.67 -1.47 8.24
CA GLU A 85 9.93 -1.67 6.82
C GLU A 85 9.85 -3.15 6.41
N ASP A 86 10.15 -4.05 7.34
CA ASP A 86 10.13 -5.49 7.13
C ASP A 86 8.73 -6.11 7.19
N ASN A 87 7.69 -5.30 7.46
CA ASN A 87 6.33 -5.80 7.44
C ASN A 87 5.90 -6.10 6.00
N ASP A 88 5.51 -7.35 5.71
CA ASP A 88 5.10 -7.80 4.37
C ASP A 88 4.08 -6.87 3.68
N ARG A 89 3.09 -6.36 4.44
CA ARG A 89 2.09 -5.45 3.89
C ARG A 89 2.71 -4.10 3.52
N VAL A 90 3.59 -3.56 4.37
CA VAL A 90 4.34 -2.33 4.08
C VAL A 90 5.26 -2.54 2.88
N MET A 91 5.96 -3.67 2.77
CA MET A 91 6.77 -4.00 1.60
C MET A 91 5.94 -3.99 0.31
N GLY A 92 4.77 -4.65 0.30
CA GLY A 92 3.87 -4.63 -0.86
C GLY A 92 3.32 -3.24 -1.20
N MET A 93 3.05 -2.40 -0.20
CA MET A 93 2.63 -1.01 -0.40
C MET A 93 3.76 -0.15 -0.95
N ARG A 94 5.00 -0.31 -0.45
CA ARG A 94 6.20 0.34 -0.98
C ARG A 94 6.41 0.00 -2.44
N GLY A 95 6.33 -1.28 -2.78
CA GLY A 95 6.42 -1.75 -4.15
C GLY A 95 5.38 -1.11 -5.07
N LEU A 96 4.10 -1.13 -4.66
CA LEU A 96 3.04 -0.47 -5.43
C LEU A 96 3.28 1.04 -5.61
N TYR A 97 3.79 1.73 -4.59
CA TYR A 97 4.17 3.14 -4.71
C TYR A 97 5.28 3.34 -5.73
N GLN A 98 6.36 2.55 -5.67
CA GLN A 98 7.47 2.59 -6.63
C GLN A 98 6.99 2.37 -8.07
N GLU A 99 6.10 1.39 -8.28
CA GLU A 99 5.52 1.12 -9.60
C GLU A 99 4.67 2.30 -10.11
N ALA A 100 3.91 2.96 -9.23
CA ALA A 100 3.07 4.09 -9.61
C ALA A 100 3.86 5.33 -10.03
N VAL A 101 5.02 5.57 -9.40
CA VAL A 101 5.87 6.72 -9.70
C VAL A 101 6.96 6.43 -10.74
N ALA A 102 7.07 5.18 -11.20
CA ALA A 102 8.03 4.77 -12.23
C ALA A 102 7.77 5.51 -13.54
N GLN A 103 8.82 6.09 -14.13
CA GLN A 103 8.71 6.94 -15.31
C GLN A 103 8.82 6.16 -16.63
N ASN A 104 9.35 4.95 -16.57
CA ASN A 104 9.66 4.14 -17.75
C ASN A 104 9.68 2.65 -17.43
N GLU A 105 9.68 1.83 -18.47
CA GLU A 105 9.69 0.38 -18.36
C GLU A 105 10.97 -0.16 -17.69
N ASP A 106 12.11 0.53 -17.81
CA ASP A 106 13.37 0.10 -17.20
C ASP A 106 13.32 0.19 -15.66
N GLU A 107 12.68 1.23 -15.12
CA GLU A 107 12.39 1.33 -13.69
C GLU A 107 11.46 0.22 -13.22
N LEU A 108 10.42 -0.10 -14.00
CA LEU A 108 9.53 -1.23 -13.70
C LEU A 108 10.28 -2.57 -13.69
N ARG A 109 11.23 -2.78 -14.60
CA ARG A 109 12.07 -3.99 -14.62
C ARG A 109 13.00 -4.07 -13.41
N LYS A 110 13.52 -2.94 -12.92
CA LYS A 110 14.31 -2.90 -11.68
C LYS A 110 13.47 -3.27 -10.46
N ILE A 111 12.27 -2.71 -10.35
CA ILE A 111 11.33 -3.05 -9.28
C ILE A 111 10.97 -4.55 -9.33
N LEU A 112 10.76 -5.10 -10.53
CA LEU A 112 10.52 -6.53 -10.70
C LEU A 112 11.72 -7.39 -10.22
N ALA A 113 12.94 -6.95 -10.49
CA ALA A 113 14.15 -7.63 -10.01
C ALA A 113 14.26 -7.58 -8.47
N GLU A 114 13.89 -6.46 -7.86
CA GLU A 114 13.83 -6.33 -6.39
C GLU A 114 12.80 -7.28 -5.79
N TYR A 115 11.61 -7.41 -6.37
CA TYR A 115 10.62 -8.40 -5.93
C TYR A 115 11.16 -9.83 -6.02
N ASN A 116 11.85 -10.18 -7.10
CA ASN A 116 12.45 -11.51 -7.22
C ASN A 116 13.48 -11.75 -6.11
N LYS A 117 14.31 -10.75 -5.80
CA LYS A 117 15.27 -10.84 -4.69
C LYS A 117 14.56 -11.07 -3.35
N ILE A 118 13.54 -10.28 -3.05
CA ILE A 118 12.76 -10.42 -1.80
C ILE A 118 12.15 -11.82 -1.71
N LEU A 119 11.61 -12.37 -2.80
CA LEU A 119 10.99 -13.70 -2.79
C LEU A 119 11.99 -14.85 -2.73
N VAL A 120 13.25 -14.64 -3.11
CA VAL A 120 14.31 -15.62 -2.83
C VAL A 120 14.57 -15.71 -1.32
N GLU A 121 14.55 -14.57 -0.62
CA GLU A 121 14.79 -14.50 0.83
C GLU A 121 13.55 -14.88 1.65
N SER A 122 12.36 -14.48 1.21
CA SER A 122 11.06 -14.74 1.85
C SER A 122 10.03 -15.21 0.81
N PRO A 123 10.04 -16.51 0.45
CA PRO A 123 9.14 -17.07 -0.58
C PRO A 123 7.65 -16.97 -0.25
N VAL A 124 7.31 -16.80 1.02
CA VAL A 124 5.92 -16.71 1.51
C VAL A 124 5.40 -15.28 1.65
N ASN A 125 6.16 -14.26 1.19
CA ASN A 125 5.73 -12.87 1.20
C ASN A 125 4.61 -12.63 0.16
N ILE A 126 3.38 -12.91 0.56
CA ILE A 126 2.19 -12.87 -0.30
C ILE A 126 1.97 -11.50 -0.95
N PRO A 127 2.10 -10.36 -0.22
CA PRO A 127 1.97 -9.03 -0.83
C PRO A 127 2.95 -8.80 -1.99
N ILE A 128 4.23 -9.14 -1.81
CA ILE A 128 5.26 -8.99 -2.86
C ILE A 128 4.98 -9.93 -4.02
N MET A 129 4.59 -11.18 -3.76
CA MET A 129 4.23 -12.12 -4.83
C MET A 129 3.06 -11.62 -5.69
N LYS A 130 2.00 -11.09 -5.06
CA LYS A 130 0.88 -10.48 -5.79
C LYS A 130 1.31 -9.26 -6.61
N ARG A 131 2.19 -8.40 -6.08
CA ARG A 131 2.76 -7.28 -6.83
C ARG A 131 3.56 -7.75 -8.04
N ARG A 132 4.45 -8.73 -7.84
CA ARG A 132 5.25 -9.34 -8.91
C ARG A 132 4.38 -9.84 -10.05
N ILE A 133 3.33 -10.61 -9.75
CA ILE A 133 2.38 -11.11 -10.76
C ILE A 133 1.70 -9.96 -11.51
N ALA A 134 1.22 -8.95 -10.79
CA ALA A 134 0.59 -7.78 -11.39
C ALA A 134 1.53 -7.00 -12.31
N LEU A 135 2.80 -6.84 -11.92
CA LEU A 135 3.83 -6.14 -12.68
C LEU A 135 4.29 -6.94 -13.90
N VAL A 136 4.46 -8.26 -13.78
CA VAL A 136 4.73 -9.13 -14.94
C VAL A 136 3.60 -9.01 -15.98
N LYS A 137 2.34 -9.00 -15.52
CA LYS A 137 1.19 -8.78 -16.39
C LYS A 137 1.22 -7.39 -17.06
N SER A 138 1.53 -6.32 -16.32
CA SER A 138 1.55 -4.96 -16.90
C SER A 138 2.68 -4.76 -17.92
N LEU A 139 3.77 -5.53 -17.81
CA LEU A 139 4.86 -5.60 -18.79
C LEU A 139 4.52 -6.48 -20.03
N GLY A 140 3.25 -6.88 -20.20
CA GLY A 140 2.79 -7.65 -21.36
C GLY A 140 3.13 -9.16 -21.32
N ARG A 141 3.68 -9.67 -20.22
CA ARG A 141 4.06 -11.08 -20.05
C ARG A 141 2.91 -11.90 -19.44
N GLU A 142 1.76 -11.86 -20.08
CA GLU A 142 0.51 -12.40 -19.52
C GLU A 142 0.58 -13.90 -19.20
N GLY A 143 1.16 -14.72 -20.07
CA GLY A 143 1.28 -16.16 -19.82
C GLY A 143 2.11 -16.50 -18.58
N GLU A 144 3.17 -15.74 -18.33
CA GLU A 144 4.00 -15.91 -17.13
C GLU A 144 3.27 -15.46 -15.86
N ALA A 145 2.51 -14.37 -15.94
CA ALA A 145 1.67 -13.93 -14.83
C ALA A 145 0.59 -14.96 -14.48
N ILE A 146 0.00 -15.62 -15.48
CA ILE A 146 -0.99 -16.69 -15.28
C ILE A 146 -0.33 -17.89 -14.59
N ASN A 147 0.80 -18.38 -15.11
CA ASN A 147 1.52 -19.51 -14.52
C ASN A 147 1.91 -19.21 -13.06
N ALA A 148 2.45 -18.02 -12.80
CA ALA A 148 2.80 -17.60 -11.45
C ALA A 148 1.60 -17.48 -10.50
N LEU A 149 0.39 -17.26 -11.02
CA LEU A 149 -0.84 -17.22 -10.23
C LEU A 149 -1.39 -18.63 -9.94
N THR A 150 -1.17 -19.60 -10.83
CA THR A 150 -1.61 -20.99 -10.63
C THR A 150 -0.66 -21.80 -9.77
N ASP A 151 0.61 -21.41 -9.71
CA ASP A 151 1.62 -22.03 -8.85
C ASP A 151 1.55 -21.53 -7.39
N PHE A 152 0.70 -20.51 -7.14
CA PHE A 152 0.41 -19.92 -5.84
C PHE A 152 -0.61 -20.75 -5.03
#